data_AF-A0A251TGH2-F1
#
_entry.id   AF-A0A251TGH2-F1
#
_cell.length_a   1.000
_cell.length_b   1.000
_cell.length_c   1.000
_cell.angle_alpha   90.00
_cell.angle_beta   90.00
_cell.angle_gamma   90.00
#
_symmetry.space_group_name_H-M   'P 1'
#
loop_
_entity.id
_entity.type
_entity.pdbx_description
1 polymer ?
#
loop_
_entity_poly.entity_id
_entity_poly.type
_entity_poly.pdbx_seq_one_letter_code
_entity_poly.pdbx_strand_id
1 'polypeptide(L)'
;MHNHREKSRKTNKEEDVKAASSREKERIRAGKELQEAKKIAEENERKRYIALRKAEKEEENRAREKIRQKLQHDKAERRGRLGLPLQNHASLTTSTPTVQENKKMLPGMSTEVRVNSTTKVDLMRECLRSIRRHNKDDGFKVKRAFETLLIYVRNVARDPDEDKFRKIRMSNPAFKFRT
;
A
#
# COMPACT_ATOMS: atom_id res chain seq x y z
N MET A 1 -40.37 -9.37 80.28
CA MET A 1 -39.84 -8.29 79.42
C MET A 1 -38.43 -8.53 78.85
N HIS A 2 -37.57 -9.35 79.45
CA HIS A 2 -36.17 -9.52 79.00
C HIS A 2 -36.00 -10.26 77.66
N ASN A 3 -36.85 -11.26 77.39
CA ASN A 3 -36.73 -12.16 76.23
C ASN A 3 -37.07 -11.49 74.87
N HIS A 4 -37.96 -10.48 74.84
CA HIS A 4 -38.25 -9.73 73.61
C HIS A 4 -37.08 -8.85 73.16
N ARG A 5 -36.34 -8.26 74.11
CA ARG A 5 -35.18 -7.41 73.80
C ARG A 5 -34.03 -8.21 73.19
N GLU A 6 -33.81 -9.44 73.64
CA GLU A 6 -32.82 -10.34 73.04
C GLU A 6 -33.24 -10.83 71.66
N LYS A 7 -34.52 -11.17 71.46
CA LYS A 7 -35.05 -11.52 70.14
C LYS A 7 -34.88 -10.38 69.13
N SER A 8 -35.23 -9.14 69.49
CA SER A 8 -35.02 -7.97 68.62
C SER A 8 -33.56 -7.68 68.32
N ARG A 9 -32.65 -7.90 69.28
CA ARG A 9 -31.21 -7.76 69.04
C ARG A 9 -30.70 -8.82 68.06
N LYS A 10 -31.21 -10.05 68.14
CA LYS A 10 -30.83 -11.14 67.25
C LYS A 10 -31.32 -10.91 65.82
N THR A 11 -32.57 -10.46 65.65
CA THR A 11 -33.12 -10.14 64.32
C THR A 11 -32.37 -9.00 63.65
N ASN A 12 -32.10 -7.90 64.36
CA ASN A 12 -31.35 -6.78 63.80
C ASN A 12 -29.93 -7.21 63.38
N LYS A 13 -29.26 -8.05 64.18
CA LYS A 13 -27.93 -8.55 63.84
C LYS A 13 -27.94 -9.46 62.62
N GLU A 14 -28.98 -10.28 62.44
CA GLU A 14 -29.15 -11.12 61.25
C GLU A 14 -29.48 -10.28 60.00
N GLU A 15 -30.26 -9.20 60.14
CA GLU A 15 -30.56 -8.25 59.06
C GLU A 15 -29.32 -7.47 58.64
N ASP A 16 -28.50 -6.99 59.59
CA ASP A 16 -27.25 -6.28 59.30
C ASP A 16 -26.25 -7.17 58.55
N VAL A 17 -26.12 -8.44 58.93
CA VAL A 17 -25.25 -9.42 58.24
C VAL A 17 -25.76 -9.70 56.83
N LYS A 18 -27.08 -9.83 56.64
CA LYS A 18 -27.68 -10.00 55.31
C LYS A 18 -27.49 -8.76 54.44
N ALA A 19 -27.69 -7.56 55.01
CA ALA A 19 -27.48 -6.29 54.32
C ALA A 19 -26.00 -6.11 53.91
N ALA A 20 -25.06 -6.43 54.80
CA ALA A 20 -23.63 -6.41 54.50
C ALA A 20 -23.26 -7.40 53.39
N SER A 21 -23.80 -8.63 53.42
CA SER A 21 -23.58 -9.63 52.37
C SER A 21 -24.16 -9.19 51.02
N SER A 22 -25.34 -8.57 51.01
CA SER A 22 -25.95 -8.05 49.79
C SER A 22 -25.14 -6.91 49.17
N ARG A 23 -24.66 -5.96 49.99
CA ARG A 23 -23.80 -4.85 49.55
C ARG A 23 -22.48 -5.36 48.95
N GLU A 24 -21.86 -6.36 49.59
CA GLU A 24 -20.61 -6.92 49.07
C GLU A 24 -20.82 -7.67 47.75
N LYS A 25 -21.93 -8.43 47.61
CA LYS A 25 -22.30 -9.07 46.33
C LYS A 25 -22.58 -8.05 45.23
N GLU A 26 -23.16 -6.92 45.56
CA GLU A 26 -23.42 -5.83 44.61
C GLU A 26 -22.12 -5.15 44.17
N ARG A 27 -21.19 -4.89 45.09
CA ARG A 27 -19.85 -4.36 44.78
C ARG A 27 -19.09 -5.26 43.80
N ILE A 28 -19.14 -6.58 44.01
CA ILE A 28 -18.49 -7.56 43.12
C ILE A 28 -19.15 -7.56 41.74
N ARG A 29 -20.50 -7.48 41.69
CA ARG A 29 -21.23 -7.41 40.42
C ARG A 29 -20.91 -6.13 39.65
N ALA A 30 -21.00 -4.98 40.30
CA ALA A 30 -20.65 -3.69 39.71
C ALA A 30 -19.21 -3.66 39.19
N GLY A 31 -18.25 -4.26 39.92
CA GLY A 31 -16.87 -4.37 39.46
C GLY A 31 -16.71 -5.24 38.21
N LYS A 32 -17.44 -6.36 38.12
CA LYS A 32 -17.44 -7.23 36.93
C LYS A 32 -18.10 -6.54 35.73
N GLU A 33 -19.25 -5.91 35.94
CA GLU A 33 -19.99 -5.18 34.91
C GLU A 33 -19.16 -4.02 34.35
N LEU A 34 -18.44 -3.29 35.20
CA LEU A 34 -17.54 -2.22 34.77
C LEU A 34 -16.42 -2.74 33.85
N GLN A 35 -15.82 -3.88 34.21
CA GLN A 35 -14.77 -4.51 33.40
C GLN A 35 -15.31 -5.05 32.06
N GLU A 36 -16.52 -5.60 32.07
CA GLU A 36 -17.18 -6.08 30.86
C GLU A 36 -17.56 -4.93 29.92
N ALA A 37 -18.16 -3.86 30.46
CA ALA A 37 -18.46 -2.65 29.71
C ALA A 37 -17.20 -2.05 29.07
N LYS A 38 -16.07 -2.03 29.81
CA LYS A 38 -14.78 -1.58 29.27
C LYS A 38 -14.32 -2.44 28.09
N LYS A 39 -14.42 -3.77 28.19
CA LYS A 39 -14.06 -4.69 27.10
C LYS A 39 -14.94 -4.49 25.86
N ILE A 40 -16.25 -4.36 26.07
CA ILE A 40 -17.22 -4.14 24.99
C ILE A 40 -16.93 -2.81 24.28
N ALA A 41 -16.64 -1.74 25.02
CA ALA A 41 -16.28 -0.45 24.45
C ALA A 41 -15.03 -0.53 23.57
N GLU A 42 -13.96 -1.16 24.07
CA GLU A 42 -12.71 -1.35 23.32
C GLU A 42 -12.92 -2.20 22.06
N GLU A 43 -13.69 -3.29 22.14
CA GLU A 43 -13.98 -4.12 20.98
C GLU A 43 -14.80 -3.37 19.92
N ASN A 44 -15.76 -2.56 20.35
CA ASN A 44 -16.56 -1.72 19.45
C ASN A 44 -15.71 -0.66 18.76
N GLU A 45 -14.75 -0.05 19.47
CA GLU A 45 -13.79 0.88 18.86
C GLU A 45 -12.92 0.19 17.81
N ARG A 46 -12.40 -1.01 18.12
CA ARG A 46 -11.62 -1.81 17.16
C ARG A 46 -12.44 -2.16 15.92
N LYS A 47 -13.69 -2.58 16.10
CA LYS A 47 -14.62 -2.88 14.99
C LYS A 47 -14.85 -1.65 14.11
N ARG A 48 -15.07 -0.47 14.72
CA ARG A 48 -15.23 0.81 13.98
C ARG A 48 -13.97 1.16 13.18
N TYR A 49 -12.80 0.99 13.77
CA TYR A 49 -11.53 1.27 13.09
C TYR A 49 -11.32 0.36 11.86
N ILE A 50 -11.56 -0.95 12.02
CA ILE A 50 -11.42 -1.92 10.92
C ILE A 50 -12.44 -1.61 9.80
N ALA A 51 -13.68 -1.30 10.17
CA ALA A 51 -14.71 -0.93 9.20
C ALA A 51 -14.34 0.32 8.40
N LEU A 52 -13.81 1.35 9.07
CA LEU A 52 -13.34 2.58 8.43
C LEU A 52 -12.21 2.30 7.43
N ARG A 53 -11.21 1.53 7.84
CA ARG A 53 -10.09 1.12 6.97
C ARG A 53 -10.55 0.32 5.76
N LYS A 54 -11.52 -0.57 5.96
CA LYS A 54 -12.09 -1.38 4.86
C LYS A 54 -12.86 -0.49 3.88
N ALA A 55 -13.65 0.46 4.38
CA ALA A 55 -14.41 1.39 3.56
C ALA A 55 -13.49 2.31 2.73
N GLU A 56 -12.46 2.90 3.35
CA GLU A 56 -11.45 3.72 2.69
C GLU A 56 -10.76 2.96 1.55
N LYS A 57 -10.33 1.72 1.82
CA LYS A 57 -9.69 0.86 0.82
C LYS A 57 -10.64 0.48 -0.32
N GLU A 58 -11.92 0.26 -0.02
CA GLU A 58 -12.92 -0.06 -1.04
C GLU A 58 -13.20 1.14 -1.94
N GLU A 59 -13.30 2.35 -1.37
CA GLU A 59 -13.46 3.58 -2.14
C GLU A 59 -12.26 3.84 -3.05
N GLU A 60 -11.04 3.65 -2.55
CA GLU A 60 -9.81 3.74 -3.36
C GLU A 60 -9.85 2.76 -4.53
N ASN A 61 -10.24 1.51 -4.28
CA ASN A 61 -10.36 0.50 -5.34
C ASN A 61 -11.43 0.87 -6.37
N ARG A 62 -12.58 1.39 -5.93
CA ARG A 62 -13.63 1.89 -6.84
C ARG A 62 -13.11 3.05 -7.71
N ALA A 63 -12.35 3.98 -7.14
CA ALA A 63 -11.74 5.08 -7.88
C ALA A 63 -10.71 4.58 -8.91
N ARG A 64 -9.85 3.63 -8.50
CA ARG A 64 -8.87 2.98 -9.39
C ARG A 64 -9.54 2.27 -10.55
N GLU A 65 -10.62 1.53 -10.31
CA GLU A 65 -11.34 0.82 -11.36
C GLU A 65 -12.04 1.78 -12.32
N LYS A 66 -12.63 2.88 -11.82
CA LYS A 66 -13.17 3.95 -12.68
C LYS A 66 -12.10 4.54 -13.61
N ILE A 67 -10.89 4.77 -13.12
CA ILE A 67 -9.78 5.26 -13.94
C ILE A 67 -9.38 4.20 -14.98
N ARG A 68 -9.29 2.94 -14.58
CA ARG A 68 -8.98 1.82 -15.48
C ARG A 68 -9.98 1.72 -16.62
N GLN A 69 -11.28 1.80 -16.32
CA GLN A 69 -12.35 1.80 -17.32
C GLN A 69 -12.24 3.01 -18.26
N LYS A 70 -12.02 4.22 -17.73
CA LYS A 70 -11.80 5.42 -18.56
C LYS A 70 -10.61 5.25 -19.51
N LEU A 71 -9.49 4.71 -19.02
CA LEU A 71 -8.31 4.45 -19.83
C LEU A 71 -8.57 3.39 -20.91
N GLN A 72 -9.34 2.34 -20.59
CA GLN A 72 -9.74 1.32 -21.56
C GLN A 72 -10.64 1.89 -22.65
N HIS A 73 -11.63 2.71 -22.26
CA HIS A 73 -12.53 3.37 -23.20
C HIS A 73 -11.78 4.34 -24.12
N ASP A 74 -10.94 5.21 -23.56
CA ASP A 74 -10.10 6.13 -24.35
C ASP A 74 -9.14 5.38 -25.28
N LYS A 75 -8.56 4.26 -24.83
CA LYS A 75 -7.73 3.40 -25.68
C LYS A 75 -8.55 2.79 -26.82
N ALA A 76 -9.77 2.33 -26.56
CA ALA A 76 -10.66 1.77 -27.58
C ALA A 76 -11.12 2.83 -28.59
N GLU A 77 -11.52 4.02 -28.13
CA GLU A 77 -11.86 5.15 -28.99
C GLU A 77 -10.70 5.58 -29.88
N ARG A 78 -9.49 5.75 -29.32
CA ARG A 78 -8.30 6.07 -30.10
C ARG A 78 -7.99 4.99 -31.13
N ARG A 79 -8.15 3.72 -30.77
CA ARG A 79 -7.92 2.58 -31.68
C ARG A 79 -8.96 2.54 -32.81
N GLY A 80 -10.21 2.89 -32.52
CA GLY A 80 -11.28 3.05 -33.51
C GLY A 80 -11.03 4.21 -34.48
N ARG A 81 -10.64 5.38 -33.98
CA ARG A 81 -10.24 6.54 -34.82
C ARG A 81 -9.02 6.25 -35.70
N LEU A 82 -8.13 5.36 -35.25
CA LEU A 82 -6.94 4.93 -35.99
C LEU A 82 -7.19 3.71 -36.91
N GLY A 83 -8.43 3.20 -37.01
CA GLY A 83 -8.79 2.10 -37.90
C GLY A 83 -8.12 0.75 -37.59
N LEU A 84 -7.65 0.57 -36.35
CA LEU A 84 -6.93 -0.65 -35.92
C LEU A 84 -7.93 -1.73 -35.48
N PRO A 85 -7.69 -3.03 -35.81
CA PRO A 85 -8.64 -4.10 -35.52
C PRO A 85 -8.88 -4.30 -34.01
N LEU A 86 -10.12 -4.64 -33.67
CA LEU A 86 -10.61 -4.86 -32.30
C LEU A 86 -9.90 -6.07 -31.68
N GLN A 87 -9.15 -5.83 -30.60
CA GLN A 87 -8.48 -6.92 -29.89
C GLN A 87 -9.39 -7.43 -28.77
N ASN A 88 -10.16 -8.46 -29.10
CA ASN A 88 -10.90 -9.26 -28.12
C ASN A 88 -9.90 -10.17 -27.39
N HIS A 89 -9.67 -9.91 -26.10
CA HIS A 89 -8.80 -10.75 -25.24
C HIS A 89 -9.46 -12.09 -24.83
N ALA A 90 -10.47 -12.58 -25.57
CA ALA A 90 -11.24 -13.77 -25.21
C ALA A 90 -10.66 -15.09 -25.76
N SER A 91 -9.55 -15.07 -26.49
CA SER A 91 -8.98 -16.27 -27.13
C SER A 91 -7.55 -16.54 -26.65
N LEU A 92 -7.39 -16.93 -25.39
CA LEU A 92 -6.20 -17.65 -24.93
C LEU A 92 -6.62 -18.78 -24.01
N THR A 93 -7.25 -19.80 -24.59
CA THR A 93 -7.28 -21.15 -24.04
C THR A 93 -6.76 -22.12 -25.10
N THR A 94 -5.90 -23.03 -24.64
CA THR A 94 -5.41 -24.29 -25.24
C THR A 94 -4.23 -24.26 -26.22
N SER A 95 -3.13 -24.86 -25.72
CA SER A 95 -2.17 -25.79 -26.36
C SER A 95 -1.10 -25.32 -27.35
N THR A 96 0.15 -25.42 -26.89
CA THR A 96 1.41 -25.70 -27.62
C THR A 96 1.45 -27.14 -28.18
N PRO A 97 2.47 -27.58 -28.96
CA PRO A 97 3.35 -26.87 -29.92
C PRO A 97 3.53 -27.62 -31.28
N THR A 98 3.86 -26.92 -32.37
CA THR A 98 4.60 -27.53 -33.50
C THR A 98 5.40 -26.50 -34.30
N VAL A 99 6.57 -26.97 -34.73
CA VAL A 99 7.71 -26.29 -35.34
C VAL A 99 7.43 -25.93 -36.81
N GLN A 100 7.85 -24.74 -37.27
CA GLN A 100 8.72 -24.53 -38.46
C GLN A 100 8.81 -23.04 -38.88
N GLU A 101 10.03 -22.54 -38.70
CA GLU A 101 10.87 -21.65 -39.54
C GLU A 101 10.36 -20.48 -40.43
N ASN A 102 11.16 -19.40 -40.31
CA ASN A 102 11.55 -18.39 -41.29
C ASN A 102 10.82 -17.01 -41.37
N LYS A 103 11.40 -16.08 -40.58
CA LYS A 103 11.98 -14.78 -41.01
C LYS A 103 11.04 -13.66 -41.51
N LYS A 104 10.68 -12.72 -40.61
CA LYS A 104 11.25 -11.35 -40.47
C LYS A 104 10.24 -10.34 -39.86
N MET A 105 10.76 -9.57 -38.89
CA MET A 105 10.38 -8.19 -38.49
C MET A 105 9.27 -7.97 -37.44
N LEU A 106 9.77 -7.54 -36.27
CA LEU A 106 9.28 -6.57 -35.28
C LEU A 106 8.24 -6.99 -34.21
N PRO A 107 8.59 -6.83 -32.90
CA PRO A 107 7.78 -7.25 -31.77
C PRO A 107 6.92 -6.10 -31.22
N GLY A 108 5.60 -6.29 -31.18
CA GLY A 108 4.63 -5.35 -30.64
C GLY A 108 3.78 -5.97 -29.52
N MET A 109 4.13 -5.63 -28.28
CA MET A 109 3.24 -5.53 -27.12
C MET A 109 2.63 -6.83 -26.57
N SER A 110 3.41 -7.52 -25.74
CA SER A 110 2.91 -8.23 -24.56
C SER A 110 3.57 -7.62 -23.32
N THR A 111 2.80 -6.96 -22.46
CA THR A 111 3.13 -6.94 -21.02
C THR A 111 1.86 -6.78 -20.22
N GLU A 112 1.18 -7.92 -20.06
CA GLU A 112 0.59 -8.23 -18.78
C GLU A 112 1.70 -8.38 -17.73
N VAL A 113 1.32 -8.10 -16.49
CA VAL A 113 2.11 -8.10 -15.26
C VAL A 113 3.17 -9.21 -15.25
N ARG A 114 4.39 -8.86 -15.68
CA ARG A 114 5.57 -9.69 -15.48
C ARG A 114 6.08 -9.42 -14.07
N VAL A 115 5.79 -10.35 -13.17
CA VAL A 115 6.44 -10.43 -11.87
C VAL A 115 7.95 -10.55 -12.08
N ASN A 116 8.65 -9.47 -11.75
CA ASN A 116 10.06 -9.36 -11.35
C ASN A 116 11.06 -10.27 -12.05
N SER A 117 11.28 -10.08 -13.36
CA SER A 117 12.66 -10.10 -13.84
C SER A 117 13.14 -8.67 -13.75
N THR A 118 13.98 -8.34 -12.78
CA THR A 118 14.59 -7.02 -12.62
C THR A 118 15.43 -6.75 -13.87
N THR A 119 14.82 -6.18 -14.91
CA THR A 119 15.56 -5.81 -16.12
C THR A 119 16.45 -4.63 -15.77
N LYS A 120 17.59 -4.47 -16.46
CA LYS A 120 18.47 -3.29 -16.26
C LYS A 120 17.69 -1.98 -16.39
N VAL A 121 16.67 -1.95 -17.25
CA VAL A 121 15.77 -0.81 -17.44
C VAL A 121 14.96 -0.49 -16.18
N ASP A 122 14.45 -1.50 -15.48
CA ASP A 122 13.66 -1.30 -14.25
C ASP A 122 14.52 -0.79 -13.10
N LEU A 123 15.75 -1.31 -12.95
CA LEU A 123 16.73 -0.78 -11.99
C LEU A 123 17.05 0.68 -12.29
N MET A 124 17.32 1.01 -13.55
CA MET A 124 17.58 2.39 -13.95
C MET A 124 16.40 3.30 -13.63
N ARG A 125 15.16 2.87 -13.92
CA ARG A 125 13.95 3.63 -13.57
C ARG A 125 13.87 3.86 -12.06
N GLU A 126 14.17 2.85 -11.25
CA GLU A 126 14.12 2.97 -9.80
C GLU A 126 15.21 3.89 -9.24
N CYS A 127 16.44 3.83 -9.77
CA CYS A 127 17.51 4.77 -9.43
C CYS A 127 17.10 6.23 -9.73
N LEU A 128 16.52 6.49 -10.91
CA LEU A 128 16.05 7.84 -11.29
C LEU A 128 14.91 8.32 -10.37
N ARG A 129 13.97 7.44 -10.02
CA ARG A 129 12.90 7.77 -9.05
C ARG A 129 13.48 8.07 -7.67
N SER A 130 14.49 7.33 -7.25
CA SER A 130 15.19 7.54 -5.98
C SER A 130 15.82 8.94 -5.94
N ILE A 131 16.57 9.33 -6.97
CA ILE A 131 17.18 10.67 -7.08
C ILE A 131 16.13 11.79 -6.89
N ARG A 132 14.97 11.65 -7.54
CA ARG A 132 13.87 12.60 -7.38
C ARG A 132 13.27 12.59 -5.97
N ARG A 133 13.16 11.42 -5.33
CA ARG A 133 12.59 11.28 -3.98
C ARG A 133 13.52 11.80 -2.88
N HIS A 134 14.83 11.71 -3.06
CA HIS A 134 15.82 12.23 -2.11
C HIS A 134 15.98 13.75 -2.15
N ASN A 135 15.61 14.39 -3.26
CA ASN A 135 15.77 15.84 -3.46
C ASN A 135 14.41 16.51 -3.77
N LYS A 136 13.32 16.05 -3.14
CA LYS A 136 11.94 16.52 -3.45
C LYS A 136 11.76 18.03 -3.28
N ASP A 137 12.48 18.62 -2.32
CA ASP A 137 12.35 20.02 -1.96
C ASP A 137 13.30 20.93 -2.77
N ASP A 138 14.24 20.34 -3.52
CA ASP A 138 15.21 21.06 -4.35
C ASP A 138 15.13 20.62 -5.81
N GLY A 139 14.12 21.16 -6.50
CA GLY A 139 13.88 20.89 -7.92
C GLY A 139 15.05 21.31 -8.82
N PHE A 140 15.83 22.32 -8.42
CA PHE A 140 17.00 22.75 -9.17
C PHE A 140 18.12 21.71 -9.11
N LYS A 141 18.37 21.13 -7.92
CA LYS A 141 19.32 20.03 -7.75
C LYS A 141 18.89 18.78 -8.50
N VAL A 142 17.59 18.44 -8.49
CA VAL A 142 17.05 17.33 -9.30
C VAL A 142 17.31 17.56 -10.80
N LYS A 143 16.99 18.75 -11.31
CA LYS A 143 17.20 19.11 -12.71
C LYS A 143 18.68 19.01 -13.09
N ARG A 144 19.56 19.57 -12.25
CA ARG A 144 21.01 19.58 -12.46
C ARG A 144 21.63 18.17 -12.45
N ALA A 145 21.15 17.29 -11.58
CA ALA A 145 21.59 15.89 -11.54
C ALA A 145 21.22 15.15 -12.82
N PHE A 146 19.98 15.34 -13.32
CA PHE A 146 19.55 14.73 -14.57
C PHE A 146 20.28 15.30 -15.79
N GLU A 147 20.49 16.60 -15.87
CA GLU A 147 21.30 17.23 -16.93
C GLU A 147 22.72 16.66 -16.94
N THR A 148 23.34 16.51 -15.77
CA THR A 148 24.68 15.94 -15.63
C THR A 148 24.73 14.48 -16.10
N LEU A 149 23.73 13.67 -15.72
CA LEU A 149 23.63 12.28 -16.18
C LEU A 149 23.44 12.19 -17.70
N LEU A 150 22.60 13.06 -18.28
CA LEU A 150 22.36 13.12 -19.72
C LEU A 150 23.63 13.47 -20.50
N ILE A 151 24.49 14.35 -19.97
CA ILE A 151 25.78 14.67 -20.58
C ILE A 151 26.66 13.41 -20.65
N TYR A 152 26.76 12.64 -19.56
CA TYR A 152 27.57 11.41 -19.57
C TYR A 152 27.03 10.38 -20.56
N VAL A 153 25.72 10.15 -20.57
CA VAL A 153 25.09 9.23 -21.54
C VAL A 153 25.30 9.73 -22.97
N ARG A 154 25.17 11.03 -23.22
CA ARG A 154 25.40 11.63 -24.54
C ARG A 154 26.84 11.47 -25.00
N ASN A 155 27.82 11.64 -24.11
CA ASN A 155 29.23 11.46 -24.45
C ASN A 155 29.53 10.02 -24.85
N VAL A 156 29.04 9.04 -24.10
CA VAL A 156 29.19 7.61 -24.44
C VAL A 156 28.44 7.25 -25.73
N ALA A 157 27.26 7.82 -25.95
CA ALA A 157 26.49 7.56 -27.16
C ALA A 157 27.11 8.19 -28.41
N ARG A 158 27.82 9.32 -28.26
CA ARG A 158 28.53 10.00 -29.35
C ARG A 158 29.82 9.28 -29.72
N ASP A 159 30.62 8.92 -28.72
CA ASP A 159 31.94 8.30 -28.90
C ASP A 159 32.06 7.06 -27.98
N PRO A 160 31.53 5.90 -28.39
CA PRO A 160 31.42 4.73 -27.52
C PRO A 160 32.75 4.03 -27.23
N ASP A 161 33.71 4.13 -28.15
CA ASP A 161 35.02 3.46 -28.04
C ASP A 161 36.04 4.28 -27.21
N GLU A 162 35.69 5.52 -26.89
CA GLU A 162 36.54 6.43 -26.14
C GLU A 162 36.43 6.16 -24.63
N ASP A 163 37.49 5.56 -24.09
CA ASP A 163 37.55 5.04 -22.72
C ASP A 163 37.34 6.12 -21.64
N LYS A 164 37.70 7.38 -21.93
CA LYS A 164 37.55 8.51 -21.00
C LYS A 164 36.08 8.82 -20.68
N PHE A 165 35.14 8.49 -21.58
CA PHE A 165 33.71 8.72 -21.36
C PHE A 165 33.02 7.58 -20.61
N ARG A 166 33.67 6.42 -20.50
CA ARG A 166 33.13 5.24 -19.82
C ARG A 166 33.47 5.19 -18.33
N LYS A 167 34.37 6.06 -17.86
CA LYS A 167 34.86 6.11 -16.48
C LYS A 167 34.54 7.48 -15.86
N ILE A 168 33.86 7.48 -14.71
CA ILE A 168 33.55 8.70 -13.96
C ILE A 168 34.35 8.71 -12.65
N ARG A 169 35.12 9.78 -12.42
CA ARG A 169 35.91 9.94 -11.19
C ARG A 169 35.03 10.47 -10.05
N MET A 170 34.64 9.59 -9.12
CA MET A 170 33.79 9.93 -7.97
C MET A 170 34.41 10.97 -7.02
N SER A 171 35.74 11.10 -7.00
CA SER A 171 36.43 12.11 -6.19
C SER A 171 36.30 13.53 -6.75
N ASN A 172 35.75 13.70 -7.97
CA ASN A 172 35.60 15.01 -8.59
C ASN A 172 34.58 15.85 -7.78
N PRO A 173 34.98 17.01 -7.23
CA PRO A 173 34.07 17.90 -6.49
C PRO A 173 32.88 18.34 -7.33
N ALA A 174 33.10 18.58 -8.63
CA ALA A 174 32.04 18.98 -9.56
C ALA A 174 31.00 17.88 -9.77
N PHE A 175 31.39 16.61 -9.64
CA PHE A 175 30.44 15.49 -9.70
C PHE A 175 29.60 15.45 -8.42
N LYS A 176 30.24 15.43 -7.25
CA LYS A 176 29.56 15.41 -5.93
C LYS A 176 28.59 16.58 -5.72
N PHE A 177 28.91 17.75 -6.26
CA PHE A 177 28.05 18.92 -6.13
C PHE A 177 26.80 18.83 -7.02
N ARG A 178 26.85 18.03 -8.10
CA ARG A 178 25.79 17.96 -9.11
C ARG A 178 24.89 16.73 -8.97
N THR A 179 25.32 15.70 -8.25
CA THR A 179 24.62 14.40 -8.11
C THR A 179 24.42 14.03 -6.65
#